data_AF-A0A0K3CF01-F1
#
_entry.id   AF-A0A0K3CF01-F1
#
_cell.length_a   1.000
_cell.length_b   1.000
_cell.length_c   1.000
_cell.angle_alpha   90.00
_cell.angle_beta   90.00
_cell.angle_gamma   90.00
#
_symmetry.space_group_name_H-M   'P 1'
#
loop_
_entity.id
_entity.type
_entity.pdbx_description
1 polymer ?
#
loop_
_entity_poly.entity_id
_entity_poly.type
_entity_poly.pdbx_seq_one_letter_code
_entity_poly.pdbx_strand_id
1 'polypeptide(L)'
;MWVNVAGGWVGLGGEGFDVDAPAQYDENDTEFDFANGAELKWSAETESAAMRDLAEQRQIILFQQRELDNAELQAKSEELAEAHLAQFSTDNSVPSSNLNTYKRFCTALDVPIYPITYPLLSLAIFARCSTKDGYYSSLKVDVGQVMEATAEVWKEEPGFEVLESMDPEGKALEEFMDERRKEKVQPDVAGNPSTSTSNSKKRSARSLGRQPNHDGHSSAEEAEEDEAEDEEEAVATDGGKGKGKERAKEIVQTPTPGLPQHGETFEFRKEAHVQVIKALVPVYGVTARLRRLAKGIIDIRCKRNDQMWEKRRSGRCDFHICLLFNEELKRWVVDGTQSNYEHNHNRHPRIVSNPDWRPKINMQAAREALGMEEPAGKKPKRGTAHQSADESASEASAKADSGDEDGPPKKKIKASAPSPTPQDVKPEPDVRPEPGVDSPQQKAEPIALSDATPRAALTFPHLATPDPTPSQSPAGFADNSSQPAYTPPAPPPSFANLASASSPHAQPAPIVNAVPIANILPPIDLAASFLASVHPKRVHLAPSLVEAGFGNVEALAFLGYSLSEKSQKVVLDELEQRMRLGLRL
;
A
#
# COMPACT_ATOMS: atom_id res chain seq x y z
N MET A 1 45.42 31.67 -5.99
CA MET A 1 46.46 32.64 -5.58
C MET A 1 47.27 33.01 -6.82
N TRP A 2 47.26 34.28 -7.24
CA TRP A 2 47.94 34.71 -8.46
C TRP A 2 49.21 35.47 -8.10
N VAL A 3 50.35 35.06 -8.66
CA VAL A 3 51.61 35.80 -8.55
C VAL A 3 51.98 36.27 -9.94
N ASN A 4 52.22 37.57 -10.07
CA ASN A 4 52.58 38.21 -11.33
C ASN A 4 54.10 38.27 -11.45
N VAL A 5 54.66 37.59 -12.45
CA VAL A 5 56.05 37.78 -12.88
C VAL A 5 56.05 37.90 -14.40
N ALA A 6 56.52 39.05 -14.87
CA ALA A 6 56.96 39.36 -16.24
C ALA A 6 56.13 38.74 -17.39
N GLY A 7 54.97 39.34 -17.67
CA GLY A 7 54.47 39.45 -19.05
C GLY A 7 53.65 38.29 -19.63
N GLY A 8 53.20 37.32 -18.82
CA GLY A 8 52.26 36.30 -19.29
C GLY A 8 51.49 35.66 -18.15
N TRP A 9 50.15 35.69 -18.24
CA TRP A 9 49.29 34.95 -17.33
C TRP A 9 49.26 33.48 -17.77
N VAL A 10 49.93 32.60 -17.04
CA VAL A 10 49.81 31.15 -17.21
C VAL A 10 48.94 30.63 -16.08
N GLY A 11 47.73 30.17 -16.42
CA GLY A 11 46.85 29.48 -15.49
C GLY A 11 47.42 28.11 -15.17
N LEU A 12 47.77 27.88 -13.91
CA LEU A 12 48.05 26.54 -13.41
C LEU A 12 46.72 25.78 -13.40
N GLY A 13 46.61 24.75 -14.25
CA GLY A 13 45.49 23.83 -14.26
C GLY A 13 45.35 23.17 -12.89
N GLY A 14 44.22 23.44 -12.24
CA GLY A 14 43.79 22.63 -11.10
C GLY A 14 43.34 21.29 -11.63
N GLU A 15 44.00 20.23 -11.19
CA GLU A 15 43.47 18.87 -11.26
C GLU A 15 42.09 18.88 -10.59
N GLY A 16 41.07 18.52 -11.37
CA GLY A 16 39.71 18.40 -10.89
C GLY A 16 39.66 17.33 -9.82
N PHE A 17 39.32 17.73 -8.60
CA PHE A 17 38.79 16.81 -7.62
C PHE A 17 37.45 16.31 -8.17
N ASP A 18 37.37 15.00 -8.42
CA ASP A 18 36.08 14.31 -8.55
C ASP A 18 35.33 14.56 -7.24
N VAL A 19 34.34 15.44 -7.31
CA VAL A 19 33.40 15.70 -6.23
C VAL A 19 32.50 14.47 -6.16
N ASP A 20 32.60 13.74 -5.05
CA ASP A 20 31.73 12.61 -4.75
C ASP A 20 30.27 12.98 -5.05
N ALA A 21 29.65 12.19 -5.92
CA ALA A 21 28.25 12.33 -6.26
C ALA A 21 27.41 12.32 -4.96
N PRO A 22 26.43 13.23 -4.79
CA PRO A 22 25.57 13.21 -3.63
C PRO A 22 24.92 11.84 -3.54
N ALA A 23 24.87 11.26 -2.34
CA ALA A 23 24.13 10.04 -2.07
C ALA A 23 22.70 10.24 -2.58
N GLN A 24 22.39 9.62 -3.73
CA GLN A 24 21.03 9.46 -4.21
C GLN A 24 20.30 8.67 -3.13
N TYR A 25 19.58 9.37 -2.26
CA TYR A 25 18.50 8.76 -1.50
C TYR A 25 17.51 8.24 -2.54
N ASP A 26 17.47 6.92 -2.67
CA ASP A 26 16.61 6.27 -3.64
C ASP A 26 15.15 6.47 -3.20
N GLU A 27 14.48 7.47 -3.77
CA GLU A 27 13.06 7.76 -3.52
C GLU A 27 12.13 6.59 -3.93
N ASN A 28 12.68 5.49 -4.48
CA ASN A 28 12.02 4.19 -4.66
C ASN A 28 11.61 3.53 -3.33
N ASP A 29 12.05 4.06 -2.18
CA ASP A 29 11.96 3.35 -0.90
C ASP A 29 10.63 3.55 -0.14
N THR A 30 9.55 3.93 -0.82
CA THR A 30 8.18 3.89 -0.25
C THR A 30 7.27 2.98 -1.04
N GLU A 31 7.73 1.76 -1.25
CA GLU A 31 6.88 0.65 -1.65
C GLU A 31 5.77 0.53 -0.60
N PHE A 32 4.51 0.66 -1.03
CA PHE A 32 3.38 0.45 -0.13
C PHE A 32 3.39 -1.04 0.23
N ASP A 33 3.89 -1.32 1.43
CA ASP A 33 3.89 -2.67 2.00
C ASP A 33 2.47 -3.27 1.83
N PHE A 34 2.41 -4.44 1.18
CA PHE A 34 1.19 -5.21 0.93
C PHE A 34 0.16 -4.55 -0.01
N ALA A 35 0.62 -3.94 -1.11
CA ALA A 35 -0.30 -3.46 -2.16
C ALA A 35 -1.26 -4.56 -2.65
N ASN A 36 -2.53 -4.19 -2.89
CA ASN A 36 -3.56 -5.12 -3.37
C ASN A 36 -3.09 -5.84 -4.65
N GLY A 37 -3.07 -7.18 -4.60
CA GLY A 37 -2.65 -8.03 -5.72
C GLY A 37 -1.13 -8.27 -5.82
N ALA A 38 -0.30 -7.67 -4.96
CA ALA A 38 1.10 -8.03 -4.85
C ALA A 38 1.26 -9.36 -4.12
N GLU A 39 2.08 -10.26 -4.67
CA GLU A 39 2.41 -11.52 -4.00
C GLU A 39 3.22 -11.25 -2.72
N LEU A 40 2.73 -11.76 -1.59
CA LEU A 40 3.42 -11.68 -0.31
C LEU A 40 4.68 -12.52 -0.31
N LYS A 41 5.83 -11.89 -0.05
CA LYS A 41 7.11 -12.58 0.12
C LYS A 41 7.26 -13.05 1.57
N TRP A 42 7.83 -14.25 1.72
CA TRP A 42 8.10 -14.90 3.01
C TRP A 42 9.57 -15.34 3.07
N SER A 43 10.46 -14.46 2.60
CA SER A 43 11.88 -14.73 2.37
C SER A 43 12.82 -14.00 3.33
N ALA A 44 12.28 -13.34 4.36
CA ALA A 44 13.10 -12.73 5.39
C ALA A 44 13.98 -13.79 6.07
N GLU A 45 15.29 -13.57 6.06
CA GLU A 45 16.20 -14.40 6.85
C GLU A 45 15.98 -14.11 8.34
N THR A 46 16.04 -15.17 9.16
CA THR A 46 15.95 -15.04 10.63
C THR A 46 16.68 -16.17 11.35
N GLU A 47 17.40 -15.82 12.40
CA GLU A 47 18.01 -16.71 13.39
C GLU A 47 17.00 -17.15 14.47
N SER A 48 15.90 -16.43 14.67
CA SER A 48 14.85 -16.81 15.63
C SER A 48 14.19 -18.13 15.21
N ALA A 49 14.42 -19.18 16.02
CA ALA A 49 13.77 -20.47 15.82
C ALA A 49 12.24 -20.34 15.94
N ALA A 50 11.75 -19.54 16.89
CA ALA A 50 10.33 -19.31 17.07
C ALA A 50 9.68 -18.61 15.85
N MET A 51 10.35 -17.62 15.24
CA MET A 51 9.84 -16.97 14.03
C MET A 51 9.85 -17.92 12.82
N ARG A 52 10.88 -18.77 12.67
CA ARG A 52 10.89 -19.79 11.61
C ARG A 52 9.75 -20.78 11.76
N ASP A 53 9.52 -21.28 12.97
CA ASP A 53 8.43 -22.22 13.26
C ASP A 53 7.07 -21.59 12.92
N LEU A 54 6.84 -20.31 13.28
CA LEU A 54 5.61 -19.60 12.88
C LEU A 54 5.50 -19.43 11.37
N ALA A 55 6.58 -19.04 10.68
CA ALA A 55 6.59 -18.85 9.23
C ALA A 55 6.29 -20.18 8.49
N GLU A 56 6.78 -21.31 9.00
CA GLU A 56 6.45 -22.65 8.51
C GLU A 56 4.99 -23.00 8.77
N GLN A 57 4.47 -22.69 9.95
CA GLN A 57 3.08 -22.94 10.36
C GLN A 57 2.07 -21.91 9.81
N ARG A 58 2.50 -20.94 9.00
CA ARG A 58 1.65 -19.83 8.53
C ARG A 58 0.31 -20.26 7.96
N GLN A 59 0.24 -21.37 7.21
CA GLN A 59 -1.04 -21.83 6.63
C GLN A 59 -2.03 -22.28 7.69
N ILE A 60 -1.54 -22.87 8.78
CA ILE A 60 -2.38 -23.28 9.92
C ILE A 60 -2.89 -22.04 10.64
N ILE A 61 -2.00 -21.06 10.90
CA ILE A 61 -2.36 -19.78 11.54
C ILE A 61 -3.43 -19.05 10.72
N LEU A 62 -3.23 -18.92 9.40
CA LEU A 62 -4.19 -18.27 8.51
C LEU A 62 -5.51 -19.03 8.41
N PHE A 63 -5.48 -20.36 8.44
CA PHE A 63 -6.70 -21.16 8.50
C PHE A 63 -7.48 -20.89 9.80
N GLN A 64 -6.83 -20.92 10.95
CA GLN A 64 -7.47 -20.62 12.24
C GLN A 64 -8.02 -19.19 12.28
N GLN A 65 -7.31 -18.23 11.68
CA GLN A 65 -7.81 -16.85 11.56
C GLN A 65 -9.12 -16.78 10.75
N ARG A 66 -9.25 -17.53 9.65
CA ARG A 66 -10.48 -17.53 8.82
C ARG A 66 -11.69 -18.08 9.56
N GLU A 67 -11.49 -19.03 10.47
CA GLU A 67 -12.58 -19.57 11.30
C GLU A 67 -13.14 -18.53 12.29
N LEU A 68 -12.44 -17.41 12.50
CA LEU A 68 -12.85 -16.30 13.37
C LEU A 68 -13.58 -15.17 12.61
N ASP A 69 -14.16 -15.45 11.45
CA ASP A 69 -14.90 -14.48 10.63
C ASP A 69 -16.33 -14.20 11.16
N ASN A 70 -16.42 -13.78 12.42
CA ASN A 70 -17.68 -13.35 13.03
C ASN A 70 -17.91 -11.85 12.80
N ALA A 71 -18.82 -11.53 11.88
CA ALA A 71 -19.13 -10.15 11.47
C ALA A 71 -19.46 -9.19 12.63
N GLU A 72 -20.16 -9.66 13.68
CA GLU A 72 -20.52 -8.81 14.82
C GLU A 72 -19.28 -8.46 15.66
N LEU A 73 -18.41 -9.44 15.91
CA LEU A 73 -17.17 -9.24 16.65
C LEU A 73 -16.15 -8.42 15.84
N GLN A 74 -16.09 -8.60 14.52
CA GLN A 74 -15.28 -7.75 13.62
C GLN A 74 -15.70 -6.29 13.72
N ALA A 75 -17.00 -5.99 13.59
CA ALA A 75 -17.52 -4.63 13.65
C ALA A 75 -17.26 -3.98 15.01
N LYS A 76 -17.47 -4.73 16.11
CA LYS A 76 -17.18 -4.27 17.46
C LYS A 76 -15.68 -4.00 17.69
N SER A 77 -14.82 -4.85 17.14
CA SER A 77 -13.36 -4.67 17.24
C SER A 77 -12.89 -3.46 16.44
N GLU A 78 -13.49 -3.22 15.27
CA GLU A 78 -13.23 -2.04 14.46
C GLU A 78 -13.63 -0.75 15.19
N GLU A 79 -14.81 -0.72 15.82
CA GLU A 79 -15.23 0.43 16.65
C GLU A 79 -14.25 0.70 17.81
N LEU A 80 -13.79 -0.35 18.49
CA LEU A 80 -12.80 -0.24 19.56
C LEU A 80 -11.44 0.23 19.05
N ALA A 81 -11.00 -0.26 17.89
CA ALA A 81 -9.76 0.16 17.25
C ALA A 81 -9.82 1.63 16.85
N GLU A 82 -10.93 2.09 16.23
CA GLU A 82 -11.15 3.50 15.88
C GLU A 82 -11.18 4.39 17.13
N ALA A 83 -11.91 3.97 18.18
CA ALA A 83 -11.98 4.70 19.44
C ALA A 83 -10.62 4.80 20.13
N HIS A 84 -9.79 3.76 20.05
CA HIS A 84 -8.41 3.77 20.54
C HIS A 84 -7.54 4.72 19.72
N LEU A 85 -7.62 4.63 18.39
CA LEU A 85 -6.83 5.47 17.49
C LEU A 85 -7.20 6.96 17.56
N ALA A 86 -8.45 7.29 17.87
CA ALA A 86 -8.91 8.67 18.08
C ALA A 86 -8.28 9.35 19.30
N GLN A 87 -7.63 8.60 20.20
CA GLN A 87 -6.90 9.15 21.35
C GLN A 87 -5.57 9.78 20.94
N PHE A 88 -5.01 9.38 19.80
CA PHE A 88 -3.83 10.01 19.24
C PHE A 88 -4.23 11.32 18.54
N SER A 89 -3.36 12.33 18.61
CA SER A 89 -3.62 13.62 17.97
C SER A 89 -3.97 13.42 16.50
N THR A 90 -4.92 14.20 15.97
CA THR A 90 -5.20 14.27 14.53
C THR A 90 -3.95 14.58 13.70
N ASP A 91 -2.94 15.19 14.33
CA ASP A 91 -1.66 15.51 13.71
C ASP A 91 -0.72 14.30 13.56
N ASN A 92 -1.01 13.18 14.24
CA ASN A 92 -0.22 11.95 14.18
C ASN A 92 -1.00 10.83 13.49
N SER A 93 -0.92 10.77 12.17
CA SER A 93 -1.55 9.72 11.36
C SER A 93 -0.78 8.39 11.36
N VAL A 94 0.37 8.30 12.04
CA VAL A 94 1.24 7.11 12.02
C VAL A 94 0.54 5.85 12.56
N PRO A 95 -0.14 5.87 13.72
CA PRO A 95 -0.82 4.67 14.24
C PRO A 95 -1.91 4.17 13.30
N SER A 96 -2.75 5.06 12.77
CA SER A 96 -3.79 4.71 11.80
C SER A 96 -3.18 4.17 10.49
N SER A 97 -2.07 4.75 10.03
CA SER A 97 -1.34 4.26 8.87
C SER A 97 -0.78 2.85 9.09
N ASN A 98 -0.24 2.56 10.28
CA ASN A 98 0.31 1.26 10.63
C ASN A 98 -0.79 0.20 10.75
N LEU A 99 -1.94 0.53 11.35
CA LEU A 99 -3.11 -0.37 11.35
C LEU A 99 -3.59 -0.63 9.92
N ASN A 100 -3.64 0.39 9.06
CA ASN A 100 -4.01 0.20 7.65
C ASN A 100 -3.02 -0.68 6.88
N THR A 101 -1.72 -0.59 7.16
CA THR A 101 -0.73 -1.53 6.61
C THR A 101 -1.04 -2.97 7.04
N TYR A 102 -1.36 -3.18 8.32
CA TYR A 102 -1.76 -4.50 8.82
C TYR A 102 -3.08 -5.00 8.18
N LYS A 103 -4.08 -4.13 8.01
CA LYS A 103 -5.33 -4.48 7.31
C LYS A 103 -5.07 -4.95 5.88
N ARG A 104 -4.19 -4.26 5.14
CA ARG A 104 -3.78 -4.66 3.80
C ARG A 104 -3.10 -6.03 3.78
N PHE A 105 -2.27 -6.34 4.78
CA PHE A 105 -1.70 -7.68 4.96
C PHE A 105 -2.81 -8.74 5.10
N CYS A 106 -3.80 -8.51 5.96
CA CYS A 106 -4.92 -9.45 6.14
C CYS A 106 -5.74 -9.60 4.85
N THR A 107 -6.06 -8.50 4.17
CA THR A 107 -6.78 -8.51 2.88
C THR A 107 -6.00 -9.26 1.80
N ALA A 108 -4.69 -9.09 1.71
CA ALA A 108 -3.85 -9.81 0.76
C ALA A 108 -3.81 -11.33 1.02
N LEU A 109 -4.11 -11.78 2.24
CA LEU A 109 -4.18 -13.18 2.63
C LEU A 109 -5.59 -13.75 2.69
N ASP A 110 -6.61 -12.93 2.42
CA ASP A 110 -8.02 -13.31 2.53
C ASP A 110 -8.32 -13.91 3.92
N VAL A 111 -8.00 -13.13 4.96
CA VAL A 111 -8.28 -13.46 6.36
C VAL A 111 -8.93 -12.27 7.06
N PRO A 112 -9.80 -12.49 8.08
CA PRO A 112 -10.38 -11.39 8.84
C PRO A 112 -9.31 -10.60 9.61
N ILE A 113 -9.57 -9.31 9.81
CA ILE A 113 -8.62 -8.37 10.44
C ILE A 113 -8.45 -8.66 11.93
N TYR A 114 -9.57 -8.93 12.62
CA TYR A 114 -9.59 -9.25 14.04
C TYR A 114 -9.88 -10.75 14.25
N PRO A 115 -9.53 -11.33 15.42
CA PRO A 115 -8.66 -10.75 16.43
C PRO A 115 -7.25 -10.54 15.89
N ILE A 116 -6.58 -9.50 16.37
CA ILE A 116 -5.13 -9.36 16.19
C ILE A 116 -4.48 -10.26 17.25
N THR A 117 -3.54 -11.10 16.85
CA THR A 117 -2.83 -12.02 17.75
C THR A 117 -1.32 -11.93 17.50
N TYR A 118 -0.51 -12.32 18.48
CA TYR A 118 0.95 -12.35 18.32
C TYR A 118 1.43 -13.18 17.12
N PRO A 119 0.90 -14.38 16.83
CA PRO A 119 1.29 -15.11 15.63
C PRO A 119 1.00 -14.34 14.34
N LEU A 120 -0.17 -13.70 14.23
CA LEU A 120 -0.56 -12.99 13.01
C LEU A 120 0.22 -11.68 12.83
N LEU A 121 0.46 -10.95 13.92
CA LEU A 121 1.32 -9.75 13.92
C LEU A 121 2.79 -10.09 13.61
N SER A 122 3.29 -11.22 14.14
CA SER A 122 4.61 -11.78 13.81
C SER A 122 4.74 -12.03 12.31
N LEU A 123 3.76 -12.72 11.72
CA LEU A 123 3.74 -13.01 10.29
C LEU A 123 3.66 -11.73 9.44
N ALA A 124 2.88 -10.74 9.86
CA ALA A 124 2.79 -9.44 9.17
C ALA A 124 4.15 -8.73 9.16
N ILE A 125 4.84 -8.69 10.30
CA ILE A 125 6.17 -8.07 10.40
C ILE A 125 7.22 -8.85 9.61
N PHE A 126 7.19 -10.19 9.66
CA PHE A 126 8.08 -11.05 8.90
C PHE A 126 7.90 -10.88 7.38
N ALA A 127 6.66 -10.85 6.90
CA ALA A 127 6.35 -10.61 5.49
C ALA A 127 6.82 -9.21 5.04
N ARG A 128 6.66 -8.19 5.90
CA ARG A 128 7.16 -6.83 5.63
C ARG A 128 8.67 -6.82 5.45
N CYS A 129 9.40 -7.41 6.41
CA CYS A 129 10.86 -7.54 6.36
C CYS A 129 11.35 -8.37 5.15
N SER A 130 10.51 -9.22 4.56
CA SER A 130 10.86 -9.98 3.36
C SER A 130 10.98 -9.11 2.11
N THR A 131 10.36 -7.93 2.11
CA THR A 131 10.41 -6.97 1.00
C THR A 131 11.37 -5.83 1.27
N LYS A 132 11.45 -5.39 2.53
CA LYS A 132 12.22 -4.23 2.92
C LYS A 132 12.65 -4.28 4.39
N ASP A 133 13.93 -4.06 4.64
CA ASP A 133 14.43 -3.87 5.99
C ASP A 133 14.16 -2.43 6.48
N GLY A 134 13.21 -2.25 7.40
CA GLY A 134 12.92 -0.96 8.01
C GLY A 134 11.49 -0.79 8.53
N TYR A 135 11.26 0.20 9.40
CA TYR A 135 9.92 0.64 9.86
C TYR A 135 8.99 -0.40 10.51
N TYR A 136 9.47 -1.59 10.85
CA TYR A 136 8.71 -2.63 11.56
C TYR A 136 8.48 -2.32 13.05
N SER A 137 9.32 -1.47 13.67
CA SER A 137 9.20 -1.12 15.10
C SER A 137 7.95 -0.29 15.41
N SER A 138 7.62 0.72 14.61
CA SER A 138 6.39 1.49 14.80
C SER A 138 5.15 0.65 14.52
N LEU A 139 5.20 -0.21 13.50
CA LEU A 139 4.10 -1.14 13.19
C LEU A 139 3.79 -2.05 14.39
N LYS A 140 4.83 -2.67 14.98
CA LYS A 140 4.67 -3.51 16.17
C LYS A 140 3.98 -2.76 17.31
N VAL A 141 4.47 -1.56 17.64
CA VAL A 141 3.97 -0.79 18.78
C VAL A 141 2.52 -0.38 18.56
N ASP A 142 2.24 0.25 17.42
CA ASP A 142 0.92 0.82 17.17
C ASP A 142 -0.15 -0.27 16.97
N VAL A 143 0.17 -1.34 16.23
CA VAL A 143 -0.76 -2.46 16.04
C VAL A 143 -0.89 -3.31 17.31
N GLY A 144 0.18 -3.44 18.10
CA GLY A 144 0.13 -4.09 19.41
C GLY A 144 -0.80 -3.39 20.40
N GLN A 145 -0.88 -2.06 20.37
CA GLN A 145 -1.83 -1.32 21.21
C GLN A 145 -3.28 -1.55 20.77
N VAL A 146 -3.55 -1.62 19.46
CA VAL A 146 -4.88 -1.96 18.94
C VAL A 146 -5.25 -3.41 19.27
N MET A 147 -4.28 -4.33 19.22
CA MET A 147 -4.44 -5.71 19.66
C MET A 147 -4.92 -5.79 21.11
N GLU A 148 -4.23 -5.10 22.03
CA GLU A 148 -4.62 -5.04 23.44
C GLU A 148 -6.03 -4.44 23.63
N ALA A 149 -6.36 -3.37 22.90
CA ALA A 149 -7.65 -2.70 22.98
C ALA A 149 -8.83 -3.57 22.48
N THR A 150 -8.58 -4.51 21.58
CA THR A 150 -9.61 -5.34 20.94
C THR A 150 -9.68 -6.77 21.49
N ALA A 151 -8.66 -7.25 22.19
CA ALA A 151 -8.53 -8.63 22.65
C ALA A 151 -9.70 -9.11 23.53
N GLU A 152 -10.24 -8.26 24.42
CA GLU A 152 -11.30 -8.65 25.36
C GLU A 152 -12.55 -9.20 24.66
N VAL A 153 -12.86 -8.69 23.47
CA VAL A 153 -14.05 -9.09 22.70
C VAL A 153 -13.97 -10.52 22.19
N TRP A 154 -12.77 -11.09 22.10
CA TRP A 154 -12.50 -12.40 21.49
C TRP A 154 -12.19 -13.50 22.49
N LYS A 155 -12.08 -13.19 23.79
CA LYS A 155 -11.66 -14.16 24.82
C LYS A 155 -12.54 -15.39 24.95
N GLU A 156 -13.81 -15.30 24.55
CA GLU A 156 -14.76 -16.41 24.61
C GLU A 156 -14.75 -17.27 23.34
N GLU A 157 -14.06 -16.84 22.28
CA GLU A 157 -14.02 -17.56 21.01
C GLU A 157 -12.93 -18.66 21.04
N PRO A 158 -13.27 -19.93 20.79
CA PRO A 158 -12.33 -21.04 20.93
C PRO A 158 -11.15 -20.96 19.95
N GLY A 159 -11.37 -20.40 18.74
CA GLY A 159 -10.28 -20.20 17.78
C GLY A 159 -9.26 -19.15 18.23
N PHE A 160 -9.68 -18.18 19.06
CA PHE A 160 -8.77 -17.17 19.62
C PHE A 160 -7.78 -17.81 20.60
N GLU A 161 -8.25 -18.70 21.49
CA GLU A 161 -7.38 -19.44 22.43
C GLU A 161 -6.34 -20.30 21.68
N VAL A 162 -6.75 -20.95 20.58
CA VAL A 162 -5.84 -21.74 19.73
C VAL A 162 -4.74 -20.86 19.14
N LEU A 163 -5.11 -19.71 18.56
CA LEU A 163 -4.13 -18.76 18.02
C LEU A 163 -3.20 -18.20 19.11
N GLU A 164 -3.76 -17.79 20.24
CA GLU A 164 -2.98 -17.27 21.38
C GLU A 164 -1.96 -18.31 21.87
N SER A 165 -2.34 -19.59 21.93
CA SER A 165 -1.44 -20.67 22.36
C SER A 165 -0.24 -20.93 21.44
N MET A 166 -0.28 -20.48 20.19
CA MET A 166 0.83 -20.66 19.24
C MET A 166 2.02 -19.73 19.52
N ASP A 167 1.77 -18.56 20.11
CA ASP A 167 2.81 -17.62 20.57
C ASP A 167 2.29 -16.76 21.74
N PRO A 168 2.09 -17.35 22.93
CA PRO A 168 1.32 -16.72 24.02
C PRO A 168 1.98 -15.48 24.61
N GLU A 169 3.29 -15.32 24.43
CA GLU A 169 4.07 -14.20 24.96
C GLU A 169 4.67 -13.32 23.85
N GLY A 170 4.31 -13.55 22.59
CA GLY A 170 4.93 -12.84 21.47
C GLY A 170 6.42 -13.12 21.33
N LYS A 171 6.88 -14.30 21.75
CA LYS A 171 8.30 -14.66 21.81
C LYS A 171 8.93 -14.63 20.42
N ALA A 172 8.23 -15.14 19.41
CA ALA A 172 8.71 -15.10 18.03
C ALA A 172 8.92 -13.66 17.58
N LEU A 173 7.95 -12.79 17.88
CA LEU A 173 8.03 -11.37 17.56
C LEU A 173 9.19 -10.68 18.26
N GLU A 174 9.36 -10.89 19.57
CA GLU A 174 10.44 -10.26 20.34
C GLU A 174 11.83 -10.70 19.87
N GLU A 175 12.06 -12.01 19.68
CA GLU A 175 13.33 -12.54 19.20
C GLU A 175 13.68 -12.00 17.80
N PHE A 176 12.71 -11.98 16.88
CA PHE A 176 12.91 -11.43 15.55
C PHE A 176 13.23 -9.93 15.58
N MET A 177 12.54 -9.16 16.42
CA MET A 177 12.80 -7.74 16.58
C MET A 177 14.18 -7.45 17.17
N ASP A 178 14.64 -8.27 18.12
CA ASP A 178 15.99 -8.19 18.69
C ASP A 178 17.08 -8.48 17.68
N GLU A 179 16.89 -9.51 16.86
CA GLU A 179 17.76 -9.85 15.75
C GLU A 179 17.91 -8.66 14.80
N ARG A 180 16.80 -8.10 14.31
CA ARG A 180 16.82 -6.97 13.38
C ARG A 180 17.39 -5.68 13.99
N ARG A 181 17.28 -5.50 15.31
CA ARG A 181 17.97 -4.42 16.02
C ARG A 181 19.49 -4.62 16.04
N LYS A 182 19.98 -5.85 16.23
CA LYS A 182 21.41 -6.16 16.24
C LYS A 182 22.05 -5.96 14.87
N GLU A 183 21.37 -6.36 13.79
CA GLU A 183 21.83 -6.14 12.41
C GLU A 183 22.07 -4.66 12.12
N LYS A 184 21.14 -3.78 12.52
CA LYS A 184 21.28 -2.31 12.32
C LYS A 184 22.42 -1.67 13.10
N VAL A 185 22.78 -2.25 14.26
CA VAL A 185 23.78 -1.67 15.16
C VAL A 185 25.18 -2.09 14.75
N GLN A 186 25.36 -3.21 14.03
CA GLN A 186 26.67 -3.54 13.48
C GLN A 186 27.02 -2.52 12.39
N PRO A 187 27.91 -1.55 12.68
CA PRO A 187 28.41 -0.69 11.62
C PRO A 187 29.21 -1.57 10.67
N ASP A 188 29.31 -1.21 9.40
CA ASP A 188 30.14 -1.87 8.36
C ASP A 188 31.65 -1.84 8.70
N VAL A 189 32.05 -2.41 9.83
CA VAL A 189 33.44 -2.46 10.33
C VAL A 189 34.19 -3.61 9.67
N ALA A 190 33.52 -4.46 8.88
CA ALA A 190 34.12 -5.57 8.15
C ALA A 190 34.35 -5.27 6.65
N GLY A 191 34.66 -4.01 6.31
CA GLY A 191 35.34 -3.70 5.06
C GLY A 191 36.69 -4.43 4.99
N ASN A 192 36.74 -5.51 4.22
CA ASN A 192 37.96 -6.27 3.94
C ASN A 192 39.09 -5.36 3.40
N PRO A 193 40.34 -5.56 3.85
CA PRO A 193 41.51 -4.84 3.36
C PRO A 193 41.88 -5.31 1.94
N SER A 194 41.31 -4.67 0.92
CA SER A 194 41.78 -4.85 -0.46
C SER A 194 43.18 -4.25 -0.62
N THR A 195 44.13 -5.14 -0.90
CA THR A 195 45.52 -4.88 -1.27
C THR A 195 45.63 -3.97 -2.49
N SER A 196 45.71 -2.66 -2.27
CA SER A 196 46.21 -1.70 -3.26
C SER A 196 47.69 -1.45 -2.99
N THR A 197 48.53 -2.12 -3.77
CA THR A 197 49.94 -1.78 -3.91
C THR A 197 50.08 -0.38 -4.51
N SER A 198 50.27 0.63 -3.67
CA SER A 198 50.85 1.90 -4.13
C SER A 198 51.93 2.37 -3.15
N ASN A 199 53.11 2.58 -3.73
CA ASN A 199 54.33 2.95 -3.04
C ASN A 199 54.19 4.31 -2.34
N SER A 200 54.00 4.33 -1.02
CA SER A 200 54.10 5.57 -0.24
C SER A 200 55.53 5.74 0.30
N LYS A 201 56.18 6.78 -0.23
CA LYS A 201 57.48 7.27 0.23
C LYS A 201 57.38 7.78 1.66
N LYS A 202 57.99 7.02 2.56
CA LYS A 202 58.74 7.43 3.76
C LYS A 202 59.05 8.94 3.87
N ARG A 203 58.38 9.64 4.79
CA ARG A 203 58.86 10.86 5.50
C ARG A 203 58.07 10.97 6.81
N SER A 204 58.61 10.43 7.90
CA SER A 204 59.46 11.11 8.89
C SER A 204 58.68 12.03 9.83
N ALA A 205 58.66 11.60 11.10
CA ALA A 205 58.00 12.20 12.25
C ALA A 205 58.43 13.64 12.56
N ARG A 206 57.48 14.43 13.09
CA ARG A 206 57.75 15.38 14.17
C ARG A 206 56.49 15.87 14.89
N SER A 207 56.52 15.71 16.22
CA SER A 207 56.07 16.67 17.23
C SER A 207 54.56 16.86 17.49
N LEU A 208 54.14 16.28 18.62
CA LEU A 208 53.26 16.83 19.67
C LEU A 208 52.90 18.33 19.54
N GLY A 209 51.60 18.63 19.71
CA GLY A 209 51.14 19.92 20.25
C GLY A 209 49.73 20.33 19.83
N ARG A 210 48.86 20.52 20.84
CA ARG A 210 47.74 21.48 20.91
C ARG A 210 46.42 21.18 20.17
N GLN A 211 45.35 21.02 20.97
CA GLN A 211 43.99 21.53 20.69
C GLN A 211 44.05 23.03 20.26
N PRO A 212 43.09 23.60 19.50
CA PRO A 212 41.63 23.40 19.60
C PRO A 212 40.82 23.49 18.28
N ASN A 213 39.49 23.35 18.40
CA ASN A 213 38.42 23.76 17.47
C ASN A 213 38.30 23.02 16.12
N HIS A 214 37.31 22.14 16.04
CA HIS A 214 36.74 21.68 14.77
C HIS A 214 35.61 22.63 14.38
N ASP A 215 35.95 23.65 13.59
CA ASP A 215 35.04 24.23 12.61
C ASP A 215 34.84 23.18 11.52
N GLY A 216 33.66 22.56 11.50
CA GLY A 216 33.21 21.68 10.43
C GLY A 216 32.56 22.52 9.33
N HIS A 217 33.37 22.95 8.37
CA HIS A 217 32.92 23.52 7.10
C HIS A 217 31.90 22.59 6.43
N SER A 218 30.63 22.96 6.54
CA SER A 218 29.55 22.46 5.70
C SER A 218 29.82 22.96 4.27
N SER A 219 30.22 22.04 3.39
CA SER A 219 30.40 22.31 1.96
C SER A 219 29.03 22.51 1.32
N ALA A 220 28.59 23.76 1.35
CA ALA A 220 27.43 24.28 0.66
C ALA A 220 27.81 24.55 -0.79
N GLU A 221 27.53 23.62 -1.70
CA GLU A 221 27.39 23.90 -3.14
C GLU A 221 26.38 22.91 -3.74
N GLU A 222 25.08 23.09 -3.44
CA GLU A 222 24.01 22.85 -4.41
C GLU A 222 22.83 23.79 -4.12
N ALA A 223 22.58 24.64 -5.13
CA ALA A 223 21.36 25.38 -5.42
C ALA A 223 20.76 26.26 -4.32
N GLU A 224 21.28 27.49 -4.24
CA GLU A 224 20.45 28.67 -4.05
C GLU A 224 19.35 28.70 -5.15
N GLU A 225 18.23 28.02 -4.92
CA GLU A 225 16.95 28.56 -5.37
C GLU A 225 16.47 29.50 -4.27
N ASP A 226 16.69 30.80 -4.47
CA ASP A 226 15.98 31.89 -3.81
C ASP A 226 14.45 31.65 -3.93
N GLU A 227 13.88 30.86 -3.02
CA GLU A 227 12.48 30.93 -2.60
C GLU A 227 12.41 31.74 -1.29
N ALA A 228 13.03 32.92 -1.28
CA ALA A 228 12.82 33.96 -0.29
C ALA A 228 11.53 34.75 -0.61
N GLU A 229 10.38 34.10 -0.70
CA GLU A 229 9.09 34.80 -0.83
C GLU A 229 7.94 34.03 -0.15
N ASP A 230 8.08 33.73 1.15
CA ASP A 230 6.94 33.36 1.99
C ASP A 230 7.09 33.93 3.42
N GLU A 231 7.82 35.04 3.57
CA GLU A 231 7.97 35.77 4.85
C GLU A 231 6.78 36.69 5.17
N GLU A 232 5.78 36.81 4.29
CA GLU A 232 4.62 37.68 4.52
C GLU A 232 3.48 37.04 5.36
N GLU A 233 3.66 35.86 5.94
CA GLU A 233 2.77 35.39 7.03
C GLU A 233 3.14 35.99 8.41
N ALA A 234 4.09 36.94 8.47
CA ALA A 234 4.54 37.62 9.68
C ALA A 234 4.04 39.07 9.87
N VAL A 235 3.11 39.57 9.06
CA VAL A 235 2.63 40.97 9.19
C VAL A 235 1.23 41.06 9.82
N ALA A 236 1.21 40.93 11.15
CA ALA A 236 0.39 41.74 12.06
C ALA A 236 0.76 41.44 13.52
N THR A 237 2.04 41.54 13.89
CA THR A 237 2.42 41.62 15.31
C THR A 237 2.30 43.05 15.81
N ASP A 238 1.08 43.58 15.82
CA ASP A 238 0.78 44.73 16.68
C ASP A 238 0.65 44.22 18.12
N GLY A 239 1.80 44.16 18.82
CA GLY A 239 2.01 44.48 20.23
C GLY A 239 1.14 43.87 21.35
N GLY A 240 0.14 43.06 21.05
CA GLY A 240 -0.82 42.55 22.02
C GLY A 240 -0.35 41.26 22.66
N LYS A 241 0.23 41.33 23.87
CA LYS A 241 0.44 40.18 24.79
C LYS A 241 -0.90 39.58 25.28
N GLY A 242 -1.87 39.40 24.40
CA GLY A 242 -3.09 38.66 24.68
C GLY A 242 -2.82 37.18 24.44
N LYS A 243 -2.89 36.36 25.49
CA LYS A 243 -3.04 34.89 25.38
C LYS A 243 -4.42 34.52 24.79
N GLY A 244 -4.81 35.15 23.68
CA GLY A 244 -5.96 34.75 22.90
C GLY A 244 -5.58 33.48 22.18
N LYS A 245 -6.28 32.38 22.46
CA LYS A 245 -6.31 31.20 21.57
C LYS A 245 -6.70 31.71 20.19
N GLU A 246 -5.71 31.98 19.36
CA GLU A 246 -5.90 32.43 18.00
C GLU A 246 -6.65 31.32 17.28
N ARG A 247 -7.95 31.56 17.03
CA ARG A 247 -8.84 30.58 16.40
C ARG A 247 -8.15 30.08 15.14
N ALA A 248 -7.94 28.76 15.06
CA ALA A 248 -7.48 28.13 13.83
C ALA A 248 -8.39 28.62 12.72
N LYS A 249 -7.83 29.34 11.73
CA LYS A 249 -8.60 29.78 10.57
C LYS A 249 -9.13 28.52 9.92
N GLU A 250 -10.46 28.42 9.83
CA GLU A 250 -11.14 27.32 9.17
C GLU A 250 -10.56 27.13 7.76
N ILE A 251 -10.14 25.91 7.46
CA ILE A 251 -9.59 25.55 6.15
C ILE A 251 -10.78 25.34 5.22
N VAL A 252 -10.96 26.22 4.25
CA VAL A 252 -12.08 26.15 3.31
C VAL A 252 -11.66 25.32 2.10
N GLN A 253 -12.18 24.09 1.99
CA GLN A 253 -12.00 23.26 0.79
C GLN A 253 -12.66 23.94 -0.41
N THR A 254 -11.87 24.19 -1.46
CA THR A 254 -12.39 24.75 -2.71
C THR A 254 -12.52 23.64 -3.75
N PRO A 255 -13.71 23.44 -4.36
CA PRO A 255 -13.87 22.49 -5.45
C PRO A 255 -12.82 22.73 -6.54
N THR A 256 -12.10 21.68 -6.92
CA THR A 256 -10.99 21.76 -7.88
C THR A 256 -11.38 21.02 -9.16
N PRO A 257 -12.04 21.71 -10.11
CA PRO A 257 -12.51 21.07 -11.33
C PRO A 257 -11.34 20.56 -12.17
N GLY A 258 -11.53 19.41 -12.81
CA GLY A 258 -10.53 18.80 -13.71
C GLY A 258 -9.46 17.95 -13.01
N LEU A 259 -9.57 17.74 -11.69
CA LEU A 259 -8.77 16.70 -11.03
C LEU A 259 -9.13 15.32 -11.57
N PRO A 260 -8.14 14.43 -11.80
CA PRO A 260 -8.38 13.06 -12.22
C PRO A 260 -9.33 12.33 -11.27
N GLN A 261 -10.35 11.69 -11.84
CA GLN A 261 -11.37 10.96 -11.08
C GLN A 261 -11.03 9.48 -10.99
N HIS A 262 -11.63 8.79 -10.02
CA HIS A 262 -11.47 7.34 -9.88
C HIS A 262 -11.77 6.59 -11.19
N GLY A 263 -10.88 5.68 -11.58
CA GLY A 263 -11.01 4.88 -12.79
C GLY A 263 -10.56 5.59 -14.07
N GLU A 264 -10.25 6.88 -14.03
CA GLU A 264 -9.68 7.59 -15.17
C GLU A 264 -8.31 7.01 -15.54
N THR A 265 -8.06 6.84 -16.85
CA THR A 265 -6.88 6.15 -17.37
C THR A 265 -5.97 7.07 -18.16
N PHE A 266 -4.66 6.89 -17.99
CA PHE A 266 -3.61 7.66 -18.65
C PHE A 266 -2.64 6.74 -19.36
N GLU A 267 -2.13 7.15 -20.51
CA GLU A 267 -1.09 6.41 -21.22
C GLU A 267 0.23 6.52 -20.44
N PHE A 268 0.56 7.74 -20.00
CA PHE A 268 1.76 8.01 -19.23
C PHE A 268 1.45 8.68 -17.89
N ARG A 269 2.16 8.26 -16.83
CA ARG A 269 2.11 8.93 -15.51
C ARG A 269 2.34 10.45 -15.56
N LYS A 270 3.10 10.93 -16.55
CA LYS A 270 3.36 12.37 -16.76
C LYS A 270 2.10 13.14 -17.17
N GLU A 271 1.19 12.52 -17.92
CA GLU A 271 -0.07 13.15 -18.36
C GLU A 271 -0.99 13.40 -17.17
N ALA A 272 -1.15 12.38 -16.32
CA ALA A 272 -1.88 12.51 -15.06
C ALA A 272 -1.28 13.63 -14.18
N HIS A 273 0.05 13.68 -14.05
CA HIS A 273 0.73 14.72 -13.28
C HIS A 273 0.48 16.14 -13.84
N VAL A 274 0.55 16.31 -15.15
CA VAL A 274 0.23 17.58 -15.82
C VAL A 274 -1.23 17.97 -15.59
N GLN A 275 -2.18 17.03 -15.69
CA GLN A 275 -3.59 17.28 -15.42
C GLN A 275 -3.84 17.72 -13.98
N VAL A 276 -3.21 17.05 -12.99
CA VAL A 276 -3.29 17.46 -11.58
C VAL A 276 -2.74 18.87 -11.38
N ILE A 277 -1.58 19.19 -11.96
CA ILE A 277 -1.01 20.56 -11.86
C ILE A 277 -1.94 21.58 -12.50
N LYS A 278 -2.51 21.28 -13.68
CA LYS A 278 -3.44 22.14 -14.39
C LYS A 278 -4.69 22.45 -13.57
N ALA A 279 -5.16 21.50 -12.77
CA ALA A 279 -6.30 21.66 -11.88
C ALA A 279 -5.94 22.43 -10.59
N LEU A 280 -4.82 22.08 -9.93
CA LEU A 280 -4.44 22.65 -8.63
C LEU A 280 -3.94 24.09 -8.72
N VAL A 281 -3.14 24.42 -9.74
CA VAL A 281 -2.47 25.72 -9.81
C VAL A 281 -3.47 26.89 -9.85
N PRO A 282 -4.52 26.90 -10.70
CA PRO A 282 -5.49 27.99 -10.74
C PRO A 282 -6.37 28.11 -9.49
N VAL A 283 -6.51 27.04 -8.71
CA VAL A 283 -7.39 27.02 -7.54
C VAL A 283 -6.60 27.35 -6.27
N TYR A 284 -5.55 26.60 -5.99
CA TYR A 284 -4.78 26.71 -4.74
C TYR A 284 -3.49 27.49 -4.88
N GLY A 285 -2.97 27.71 -6.09
CA GLY A 285 -1.66 28.34 -6.29
C GLY A 285 -0.49 27.44 -5.86
N VAL A 286 -0.68 26.12 -5.83
CA VAL A 286 0.35 25.13 -5.47
C VAL A 286 0.56 24.16 -6.63
N THR A 287 1.77 23.63 -6.75
CA THR A 287 2.11 22.56 -7.70
C THR A 287 1.98 21.19 -7.04
N ALA A 288 2.14 20.14 -7.84
CA ALA A 288 2.23 18.77 -7.36
C ALA A 288 3.60 18.15 -7.69
N ARG A 289 4.03 17.20 -6.86
CA ARG A 289 5.21 16.36 -7.07
C ARG A 289 4.77 14.94 -7.39
N LEU A 290 5.47 14.31 -8.33
CA LEU A 290 5.29 12.91 -8.66
C LEU A 290 6.28 12.09 -7.84
N ARG A 291 5.76 11.17 -7.03
CA ARG A 291 6.53 10.27 -6.16
C ARG A 291 6.31 8.85 -6.62
N ARG A 292 7.38 8.09 -6.82
CA ARG A 292 7.24 6.65 -7.06
C ARG A 292 7.10 5.93 -5.73
N LEU A 293 6.16 5.01 -5.67
CA LEU A 293 5.92 4.23 -4.47
C LEU A 293 6.44 2.82 -4.69
N ALA A 294 5.85 2.11 -5.64
CA ALA A 294 6.23 0.74 -6.00
C ALA A 294 6.40 0.60 -7.52
N LYS A 295 6.78 -0.60 -7.97
CA LYS A 295 6.64 -0.95 -9.38
C LYS A 295 5.15 -0.93 -9.75
N GLY A 296 4.78 -0.07 -10.71
CA GLY A 296 3.39 0.08 -11.12
C GLY A 296 2.52 0.91 -10.17
N ILE A 297 3.08 1.60 -9.17
CA ILE A 297 2.33 2.50 -8.28
C ILE A 297 3.03 3.86 -8.21
N ILE A 298 2.29 4.93 -8.51
CA ILE A 298 2.76 6.32 -8.48
C ILE A 298 1.83 7.17 -7.64
N ASP A 299 2.39 8.05 -6.84
CA ASP A 299 1.67 9.06 -6.08
C ASP A 299 1.88 10.45 -6.68
N ILE A 300 0.82 11.24 -6.82
CA ILE A 300 0.92 12.65 -7.17
C ILE A 300 0.49 13.45 -5.95
N ARG A 301 1.45 14.04 -5.23
CA ARG A 301 1.21 14.77 -3.97
C ARG A 301 1.29 16.28 -4.13
N CYS A 302 0.61 17.02 -3.27
CA CYS A 302 0.82 18.47 -3.18
C CYS A 302 2.30 18.79 -2.86
N LYS A 303 2.88 19.85 -3.45
CA LYS A 303 4.26 20.30 -3.10
C LYS A 303 4.39 20.64 -1.60
N ARG A 304 3.29 21.03 -0.94
CA ARG A 304 3.22 21.26 0.52
C ARG A 304 3.20 19.97 1.37
N ASN A 305 3.26 18.79 0.76
CA ASN A 305 3.50 17.52 1.48
C ASN A 305 4.98 17.33 1.86
N ASP A 306 5.87 18.24 1.47
CA ASP A 306 7.30 18.17 1.78
C ASP A 306 7.59 18.30 3.29
N GLN A 307 8.68 17.66 3.75
CA GLN A 307 9.14 17.70 5.13
C GLN A 307 9.38 19.12 5.64
N MET A 308 9.79 20.06 4.78
CA MET A 308 9.93 21.47 5.17
C MET A 308 8.64 22.09 5.72
N TRP A 309 7.46 21.56 5.34
CA TRP A 309 6.15 22.05 5.79
C TRP A 309 5.68 21.43 7.10
N GLU A 310 6.32 20.36 7.58
CA GLU A 310 5.96 19.66 8.81
C GLU A 310 5.99 20.57 10.04
N LYS A 311 6.93 21.53 10.07
CA LYS A 311 7.09 22.48 11.17
C LYS A 311 6.16 23.69 11.08
N ARG A 312 5.46 23.88 9.95
CA ARG A 312 4.51 24.98 9.78
C ARG A 312 3.18 24.63 10.46
N ARG A 313 2.39 25.65 10.78
CA ARG A 313 1.09 25.50 11.47
C ARG A 313 0.11 24.58 10.73
N SER A 314 0.18 24.53 9.39
CA SER A 314 -0.64 23.65 8.57
C SER A 314 -0.13 22.20 8.49
N GLY A 315 1.09 21.93 8.96
CA GLY A 315 1.76 20.65 8.76
C GLY A 315 1.99 20.32 7.28
N ARG A 316 2.23 19.03 7.01
CA ARG A 316 2.35 18.49 5.64
C ARG A 316 0.96 18.32 5.04
N CYS A 317 0.78 18.72 3.78
CA CYS A 317 -0.50 18.54 3.09
C CYS A 317 -0.79 17.08 2.75
N ASP A 318 -1.95 16.56 3.14
CA ASP A 318 -2.33 15.15 2.91
C ASP A 318 -2.90 14.86 1.52
N PHE A 319 -3.20 15.89 0.71
CA PHE A 319 -3.60 15.75 -0.68
C PHE A 319 -2.63 14.85 -1.46
N HIS A 320 -3.17 13.79 -2.06
CA HIS A 320 -2.46 12.92 -2.99
C HIS A 320 -3.41 12.14 -3.91
N ILE A 321 -2.93 11.82 -5.12
CA ILE A 321 -3.64 10.97 -6.09
C ILE A 321 -2.78 9.76 -6.40
N CYS A 322 -3.32 8.58 -6.09
CA CYS A 322 -2.67 7.30 -6.34
C CYS A 322 -3.00 6.79 -7.75
N LEU A 323 -1.97 6.40 -8.50
CA LEU A 323 -2.08 5.80 -9.82
C LEU A 323 -1.55 4.37 -9.77
N LEU A 324 -2.36 3.42 -10.25
CA LEU A 324 -1.99 2.02 -10.41
C LEU A 324 -1.80 1.69 -11.89
N PHE A 325 -0.71 1.01 -12.23
CA PHE A 325 -0.49 0.54 -13.60
C PHE A 325 -1.29 -0.74 -13.85
N ASN A 326 -2.29 -0.65 -14.71
CA ASN A 326 -3.04 -1.79 -15.18
C ASN A 326 -2.25 -2.48 -16.30
N GLU A 327 -1.74 -3.68 -16.02
CA GLU A 327 -0.92 -4.43 -16.97
C GLU A 327 -1.68 -4.93 -18.19
N GLU A 328 -3.00 -5.15 -18.09
CA GLU A 328 -3.85 -5.60 -19.20
C GLU A 328 -4.11 -4.46 -20.18
N LEU A 329 -4.41 -3.27 -19.65
CA LEU A 329 -4.67 -2.07 -20.45
C LEU A 329 -3.38 -1.35 -20.87
N LYS A 330 -2.24 -1.70 -20.26
CA LYS A 330 -0.97 -0.96 -20.37
C LYS A 330 -1.15 0.54 -20.09
N ARG A 331 -1.98 0.86 -19.09
CA ARG A 331 -2.35 2.24 -18.73
C ARG A 331 -2.30 2.46 -17.23
N TRP A 332 -2.04 3.69 -16.83
CA TRP A 332 -2.14 4.14 -15.45
C TRP A 332 -3.60 4.46 -15.13
N VAL A 333 -4.13 3.94 -14.04
CA VAL A 333 -5.53 4.12 -13.61
C VAL A 333 -5.54 4.81 -12.26
N VAL A 334 -6.42 5.79 -12.08
CA VAL A 334 -6.59 6.48 -10.79
C VAL A 334 -7.31 5.58 -9.79
N ASP A 335 -6.63 5.27 -8.69
CA ASP A 335 -7.21 4.56 -7.55
C ASP A 335 -7.81 5.57 -6.57
N GLY A 336 -9.14 5.71 -6.62
CA GLY A 336 -9.89 6.62 -5.76
C GLY A 336 -9.98 6.14 -4.33
N THR A 337 -9.75 4.85 -4.06
CA THR A 337 -9.77 4.30 -2.69
C THR A 337 -8.51 4.65 -1.92
N GLN A 338 -7.39 4.78 -2.63
CA GLN A 338 -6.10 5.18 -2.08
C GLN A 338 -5.76 6.66 -2.31
N SER A 339 -6.64 7.43 -2.95
CA SER A 339 -6.41 8.86 -3.18
C SER A 339 -7.06 9.70 -2.08
N ASN A 340 -6.43 10.80 -1.69
CA ASN A 340 -7.01 11.83 -0.83
C ASN A 340 -7.04 13.17 -1.56
N TYR A 341 -8.23 13.73 -1.76
CA TYR A 341 -8.44 14.97 -2.51
C TYR A 341 -8.49 16.23 -1.63
N GLU A 342 -8.35 16.08 -0.31
CA GLU A 342 -8.43 17.19 0.64
C GLU A 342 -7.08 17.89 0.86
N HIS A 343 -7.10 19.22 0.93
CA HIS A 343 -5.94 20.03 1.28
C HIS A 343 -6.07 20.58 2.70
N ASN A 344 -5.06 20.42 3.55
CA ASN A 344 -5.07 21.03 4.89
C ASN A 344 -4.51 22.48 4.91
N HIS A 345 -4.54 23.16 3.78
CA HIS A 345 -4.09 24.54 3.66
C HIS A 345 -5.04 25.35 2.77
N ASN A 346 -5.14 26.65 3.05
CA ASN A 346 -5.93 27.57 2.24
C ASN A 346 -5.26 27.84 0.87
N ARG A 347 -6.03 28.45 -0.03
CA ARG A 347 -5.55 28.99 -1.31
C ARG A 347 -4.43 30.01 -1.07
N HIS A 348 -3.43 30.05 -1.95
CA HIS A 348 -2.35 31.01 -1.86
C HIS A 348 -2.88 32.46 -1.85
N PRO A 349 -2.46 33.35 -0.94
CA PRO A 349 -3.00 34.72 -0.88
C PRO A 349 -2.92 35.47 -2.22
N ARG A 350 -1.81 35.29 -2.96
CA ARG A 350 -1.64 35.86 -4.29
C ARG A 350 -2.68 35.39 -5.31
N ILE A 351 -3.16 34.14 -5.24
CA ILE A 351 -4.21 33.66 -6.16
C ILE A 351 -5.59 34.18 -5.78
N VAL A 352 -5.81 34.48 -4.51
CA VAL A 352 -7.04 35.12 -4.03
C VAL A 352 -7.09 36.58 -4.49
N SER A 353 -5.96 37.29 -4.39
CA SER A 353 -5.83 38.69 -4.83
C SER A 353 -5.78 38.85 -6.35
N ASN A 354 -5.14 37.91 -7.06
CA ASN A 354 -5.01 37.90 -8.50
C ASN A 354 -5.27 36.49 -9.04
N PRO A 355 -6.47 36.18 -9.56
CA PRO A 355 -6.82 34.87 -10.10
C PRO A 355 -5.94 34.41 -11.28
N ASP A 356 -5.23 35.33 -11.95
CA ASP A 356 -4.31 35.01 -13.04
C ASP A 356 -2.87 34.77 -12.56
N TRP A 357 -2.57 35.00 -11.27
CA TRP A 357 -1.28 34.69 -10.70
C TRP A 357 -1.01 33.18 -10.75
N ARG A 358 0.21 32.81 -11.12
CA ARG A 358 0.68 31.41 -11.18
C ARG A 358 2.01 31.32 -10.44
N PRO A 359 2.26 30.26 -9.65
CA PRO A 359 3.57 30.02 -9.06
C PRO A 359 4.60 29.74 -10.16
N LYS A 360 5.89 29.83 -9.83
CA LYS A 360 6.95 29.42 -10.75
C LYS A 360 6.90 27.91 -10.94
N ILE A 361 6.74 27.47 -12.19
CA ILE A 361 6.68 26.05 -12.55
C ILE A 361 7.91 25.72 -13.39
N ASN A 362 8.73 24.81 -12.87
CA ASN A 362 9.96 24.37 -13.55
C ASN A 362 9.70 23.28 -14.60
N MET A 363 8.58 22.53 -14.49
CA MET A 363 8.24 21.48 -15.44
C MET A 363 7.62 22.05 -16.72
N GLN A 364 8.34 21.94 -17.84
CA GLN A 364 7.93 22.48 -19.15
C GLN A 364 6.53 22.03 -19.58
N ALA A 365 6.23 20.73 -19.52
CA ALA A 365 4.91 20.22 -19.91
C ALA A 365 3.75 20.82 -19.09
N ALA A 366 3.97 21.11 -17.80
CA ALA A 366 2.97 21.81 -16.99
C ALA A 366 2.87 23.29 -17.34
N ARG A 367 3.97 23.96 -17.69
CA ARG A 367 3.95 25.35 -18.17
C ARG A 367 3.13 25.46 -19.46
N GLU A 368 3.39 24.57 -20.42
CA GLU A 368 2.66 24.49 -21.68
C GLU A 368 1.17 24.24 -21.44
N ALA A 369 0.83 23.28 -20.56
CA ALA A 369 -0.57 22.99 -20.21
C ALA A 369 -1.30 24.15 -19.51
N LEU A 370 -0.56 25.05 -18.87
CA LEU A 370 -1.06 26.26 -18.20
C LEU A 370 -0.96 27.52 -19.07
N GLY A 371 -0.46 27.41 -20.32
CA GLY A 371 -0.27 28.56 -21.20
C GLY A 371 0.79 29.55 -20.73
N MET A 372 1.78 29.10 -19.93
CA MET A 372 2.88 29.93 -19.46
C MET A 372 4.00 29.95 -20.50
N GLU A 373 4.55 31.14 -20.78
CA GLU A 373 5.68 31.30 -21.70
C GLU A 373 6.90 30.49 -21.24
N GLU A 374 7.79 30.11 -22.16
CA GLU A 374 9.06 29.48 -21.78
C GLU A 374 9.89 30.43 -20.91
N PRO A 375 10.59 29.93 -19.88
CA PRO A 375 11.42 30.78 -19.05
C PRO A 375 12.53 31.39 -19.91
N ALA A 376 12.44 32.70 -20.17
CA ALA A 376 13.42 33.43 -20.96
C ALA A 376 14.83 33.26 -20.35
N GLY A 377 15.73 32.58 -21.07
CA GLY A 377 17.17 32.70 -20.82
C GLY A 377 17.93 31.46 -20.36
N LYS A 378 17.32 30.29 -20.13
CA LYS A 378 18.09 29.06 -19.94
C LYS A 378 18.36 28.40 -21.29
N LYS A 379 19.35 28.92 -22.05
CA LYS A 379 19.89 28.18 -23.21
C LYS A 379 20.26 26.78 -22.70
N PRO A 380 19.74 25.70 -23.31
CA PRO A 380 20.05 24.35 -22.87
C PRO A 380 21.57 24.22 -22.90
N LYS A 381 22.17 24.04 -21.71
CA LYS A 381 23.58 23.67 -21.59
C LYS A 381 23.68 22.36 -22.34
N ARG A 382 24.25 22.37 -23.56
CA ARG A 382 24.48 21.19 -24.40
C ARG A 382 25.40 20.24 -23.60
N GLY A 383 24.78 19.46 -22.71
CA GLY A 383 25.39 18.36 -22.00
C GLY A 383 25.46 17.18 -22.95
N THR A 384 26.64 16.59 -23.01
CA THR A 384 27.04 15.43 -23.80
C THR A 384 25.96 14.36 -23.85
N ALA A 385 25.61 13.92 -25.06
CA ALA A 385 24.60 12.92 -25.33
C ALA A 385 24.92 11.58 -24.64
N HIS A 386 24.32 11.33 -23.48
CA HIS A 386 24.02 9.97 -23.07
C HIS A 386 22.68 9.62 -23.69
N GLN A 387 22.73 8.86 -24.79
CA GLN A 387 21.60 8.16 -25.36
C GLN A 387 21.05 7.20 -24.29
N SER A 388 19.98 7.59 -23.61
CA SER A 388 19.04 6.63 -23.04
C SER A 388 18.26 6.03 -24.21
N ALA A 389 18.82 4.97 -24.80
CA ALA A 389 18.09 4.08 -25.67
C ALA A 389 17.16 3.24 -24.80
N ASP A 390 15.96 3.74 -24.56
CA ASP A 390 14.81 2.89 -24.39
C ASP A 390 13.57 3.63 -24.91
N GLU A 391 12.67 2.86 -25.51
CA GLU A 391 11.39 3.29 -26.13
C GLU A 391 11.46 3.97 -27.52
N SER A 392 11.51 3.16 -28.58
CA SER A 392 10.60 3.35 -29.73
C SER A 392 10.59 2.18 -30.73
N ALA A 393 9.36 1.78 -31.05
CA ALA A 393 8.86 1.21 -32.29
C ALA A 393 9.19 -0.26 -32.65
N SER A 394 8.24 -1.14 -32.34
CA SER A 394 7.90 -2.26 -33.21
C SER A 394 6.63 -1.93 -34.00
N GLU A 395 6.80 -1.36 -35.20
CA GLU A 395 5.77 -1.37 -36.24
C GLU A 395 6.20 -2.32 -37.36
N ALA A 396 5.33 -3.27 -37.65
CA ALA A 396 5.43 -4.17 -38.77
C ALA A 396 5.02 -3.45 -40.07
N SER A 397 5.84 -3.56 -41.12
CA SER A 397 5.33 -3.46 -42.48
C SER A 397 6.13 -4.34 -43.43
N ALA A 398 5.41 -4.93 -44.36
CA ALA A 398 5.81 -6.08 -45.15
C ALA A 398 6.28 -5.71 -46.56
N LYS A 399 6.98 -6.69 -47.17
CA LYS A 399 7.08 -7.03 -48.61
C LYS A 399 8.14 -6.38 -49.52
N ALA A 400 8.57 -7.27 -50.42
CA ALA A 400 9.21 -7.12 -51.73
C ALA A 400 10.75 -6.96 -51.72
N ASP A 401 11.55 -7.92 -52.17
CA ASP A 401 11.67 -8.60 -53.49
C ASP A 401 12.61 -7.84 -54.46
N SER A 402 13.45 -8.62 -55.15
CA SER A 402 14.49 -8.28 -56.14
C SER A 402 15.70 -7.48 -55.62
N GLY A 403 16.95 -7.73 -56.00
CA GLY A 403 17.49 -8.58 -57.05
C GLY A 403 18.85 -7.99 -57.46
N ASP A 404 19.81 -8.88 -57.71
CA ASP A 404 20.97 -8.73 -58.60
C ASP A 404 22.18 -7.83 -58.24
N GLU A 405 23.27 -8.56 -58.06
CA GLU A 405 24.53 -8.52 -58.84
C GLU A 405 25.76 -7.76 -58.31
N ASP A 406 26.86 -8.50 -58.48
CA ASP A 406 28.26 -8.09 -58.62
C ASP A 406 29.10 -7.71 -57.39
N GLY A 407 29.64 -8.76 -56.77
CA GLY A 407 31.03 -9.14 -57.07
C GLY A 407 32.17 -8.56 -56.20
N PRO A 408 33.29 -9.31 -56.02
CA PRO A 408 34.11 -9.29 -54.79
C PRO A 408 35.58 -8.87 -55.12
N PRO A 409 36.67 -9.29 -54.42
CA PRO A 409 36.89 -9.82 -53.07
C PRO A 409 38.08 -9.14 -52.32
N LYS A 410 38.34 -9.51 -51.05
CA LYS A 410 39.68 -9.96 -50.52
C LYS A 410 39.57 -10.29 -49.01
N LYS A 411 39.69 -11.58 -48.63
CA LYS A 411 40.93 -12.23 -48.08
C LYS A 411 41.28 -11.68 -46.68
N LYS A 412 41.41 -12.43 -45.58
CA LYS A 412 41.80 -13.83 -45.27
C LYS A 412 41.29 -14.12 -43.82
N ILE A 413 40.67 -15.27 -43.51
CA ILE A 413 41.29 -16.56 -43.13
C ILE A 413 42.24 -16.36 -41.92
N LYS A 414 42.09 -16.94 -40.72
CA LYS A 414 41.92 -18.34 -40.27
C LYS A 414 41.91 -18.25 -38.71
N ALA A 415 41.42 -19.17 -37.88
CA ALA A 415 40.48 -20.27 -37.93
C ALA A 415 40.47 -20.93 -36.54
N SER A 416 39.50 -21.82 -36.39
CA SER A 416 39.60 -23.12 -35.71
C SER A 416 39.42 -23.18 -34.19
N ALA A 417 38.15 -23.45 -33.83
CA ALA A 417 37.64 -24.80 -33.54
C ALA A 417 37.89 -25.41 -32.14
N PRO A 418 36.96 -26.31 -31.72
CA PRO A 418 36.59 -26.50 -30.31
C PRO A 418 36.91 -27.90 -29.75
N SER A 419 36.70 -28.03 -28.43
CA SER A 419 36.49 -29.26 -27.63
C SER A 419 37.71 -30.21 -27.49
N PRO A 420 37.83 -31.04 -26.43
CA PRO A 420 36.74 -31.66 -25.65
C PRO A 420 36.96 -31.79 -24.11
N THR A 421 35.88 -32.19 -23.43
CA THR A 421 35.82 -32.82 -22.10
C THR A 421 36.68 -34.08 -22.02
N PRO A 422 37.21 -34.42 -20.82
CA PRO A 422 36.93 -35.76 -20.29
C PRO A 422 36.67 -35.84 -18.77
N GLN A 423 36.19 -37.03 -18.43
CA GLN A 423 35.59 -37.57 -17.20
C GLN A 423 36.47 -37.63 -15.94
N ASP A 424 35.74 -37.81 -14.82
CA ASP A 424 36.04 -38.62 -13.63
C ASP A 424 37.27 -38.32 -12.77
N VAL A 425 37.05 -38.19 -11.46
CA VAL A 425 37.60 -39.06 -10.40
C VAL A 425 37.11 -38.59 -9.02
N LYS A 426 36.42 -39.51 -8.32
CA LYS A 426 36.11 -39.57 -6.88
C LYS A 426 37.41 -39.85 -6.09
N PRO A 427 37.64 -39.26 -4.89
CA PRO A 427 37.57 -40.08 -3.67
C PRO A 427 37.15 -39.32 -2.37
N GLU A 428 36.27 -39.95 -1.60
CA GLU A 428 36.31 -39.98 -0.11
C GLU A 428 37.16 -41.21 0.31
N PRO A 429 37.55 -41.44 1.58
CA PRO A 429 37.22 -40.73 2.83
C PRO A 429 38.46 -40.42 3.72
N ASP A 430 38.31 -39.63 4.79
CA ASP A 430 39.16 -39.84 5.97
C ASP A 430 38.42 -39.56 7.28
N VAL A 431 38.63 -40.50 8.20
CA VAL A 431 37.96 -40.72 9.48
C VAL A 431 38.95 -40.36 10.57
N ARG A 432 38.59 -39.49 11.54
CA ARG A 432 39.22 -39.48 12.87
C ARG A 432 38.38 -38.72 13.91
N PRO A 433 38.55 -39.02 15.21
CA PRO A 433 37.45 -39.23 16.14
C PRO A 433 37.31 -38.15 17.21
N GLU A 434 36.18 -38.21 17.91
CA GLU A 434 35.79 -37.44 19.09
C GLU A 434 36.75 -37.54 20.29
N PRO A 435 36.54 -36.65 21.28
CA PRO A 435 36.48 -37.10 22.67
C PRO A 435 35.20 -36.66 23.38
N GLY A 436 34.39 -37.67 23.69
CA GLY A 436 33.58 -37.91 24.88
C GLY A 436 33.29 -36.78 25.87
N VAL A 437 31.99 -36.60 26.14
CA VAL A 437 31.50 -36.21 27.48
C VAL A 437 30.30 -37.09 27.83
N ASP A 438 30.46 -37.78 28.96
CA ASP A 438 29.51 -38.65 29.64
C ASP A 438 28.22 -37.94 30.11
N SER A 439 27.16 -38.75 30.29
CA SER A 439 26.06 -38.65 31.30
C SER A 439 24.63 -38.52 30.73
N PRO A 440 23.58 -38.93 31.48
CA PRO A 440 23.11 -40.32 31.46
C PRO A 440 21.64 -40.46 31.06
N GLN A 441 21.32 -41.67 30.59
CA GLN A 441 19.98 -42.17 30.28
C GLN A 441 19.00 -41.98 31.44
N GLN A 442 17.91 -41.24 31.19
CA GLN A 442 16.64 -41.46 31.89
C GLN A 442 15.70 -42.24 30.98
N LYS A 443 15.45 -43.46 31.46
CA LYS A 443 14.50 -44.45 30.98
C LYS A 443 13.10 -44.00 31.39
N ALA A 444 12.25 -43.65 30.43
CA ALA A 444 10.80 -43.51 30.64
C ALA A 444 10.08 -44.60 29.85
N GLU A 445 9.30 -45.41 30.56
CA GLU A 445 8.50 -46.52 30.07
C GLU A 445 7.26 -46.03 29.28
N PRO A 446 6.71 -46.87 28.39
CA PRO A 446 5.48 -46.56 27.67
C PRO A 446 4.26 -46.89 28.52
N ILE A 447 3.40 -45.91 28.80
CA ILE A 447 2.07 -46.17 29.37
C ILE A 447 1.11 -46.45 28.22
N ALA A 448 0.51 -47.65 28.29
CA ALA A 448 -0.44 -48.19 27.35
C ALA A 448 -1.82 -47.52 27.44
N LEU A 449 -2.49 -47.57 26.29
CA LEU A 449 -3.95 -47.57 26.07
C LEU A 449 -4.76 -48.08 27.28
N SER A 450 -5.87 -47.40 27.58
CA SER A 450 -7.13 -48.05 27.98
C SER A 450 -8.34 -47.14 27.75
N ASP A 451 -9.16 -47.61 26.82
CA ASP A 451 -10.62 -47.71 26.81
C ASP A 451 -11.57 -46.50 26.86
N ALA A 452 -12.45 -46.55 25.87
CA ALA A 452 -13.66 -45.80 25.63
C ALA A 452 -14.81 -46.17 26.58
N THR A 453 -15.74 -45.24 26.79
CA THR A 453 -17.19 -45.52 26.86
C THR A 453 -17.99 -44.20 26.74
N PRO A 454 -19.30 -44.23 26.39
CA PRO A 454 -19.90 -43.28 25.46
C PRO A 454 -21.03 -42.43 26.06
N ARG A 455 -21.50 -41.46 25.26
CA ARG A 455 -22.86 -40.91 25.21
C ARG A 455 -23.40 -40.25 26.50
N ALA A 456 -23.52 -38.94 26.45
CA ALA A 456 -24.66 -38.22 27.02
C ALA A 456 -25.27 -37.32 25.94
N ALA A 457 -26.52 -37.61 25.58
CA ALA A 457 -27.34 -36.77 24.72
C ALA A 457 -27.81 -35.56 25.52
N LEU A 458 -27.33 -34.37 25.17
CA LEU A 458 -27.89 -33.13 25.71
C LEU A 458 -29.21 -32.83 24.99
N THR A 459 -30.27 -32.88 25.79
CA THR A 459 -31.63 -32.52 25.42
C THR A 459 -31.77 -31.00 25.59
N PHE A 460 -32.13 -30.29 24.52
CA PHE A 460 -32.47 -28.87 24.58
C PHE A 460 -33.88 -28.68 25.16
N PRO A 461 -34.10 -27.76 26.11
CA PRO A 461 -35.44 -27.31 26.43
C PRO A 461 -35.93 -26.24 25.43
N HIS A 462 -37.16 -26.47 25.00
CA HIS A 462 -38.00 -25.64 24.16
C HIS A 462 -38.11 -24.17 24.60
N LEU A 463 -38.09 -23.30 23.59
CA LEU A 463 -38.83 -22.05 23.40
C LEU A 463 -39.84 -21.64 24.49
N ALA A 464 -39.63 -20.46 25.07
CA ALA A 464 -40.71 -19.61 25.57
C ALA A 464 -40.51 -18.17 25.05
N THR A 465 -41.40 -17.76 24.17
CA THR A 465 -41.66 -16.38 23.72
C THR A 465 -42.16 -15.51 24.89
N PRO A 466 -41.66 -14.28 25.07
CA PRO A 466 -42.39 -13.28 25.84
C PRO A 466 -43.27 -12.40 24.92
N ASP A 467 -44.55 -12.41 25.25
CA ASP A 467 -45.60 -11.50 24.78
C ASP A 467 -45.29 -10.02 25.14
N PRO A 468 -45.68 -9.04 24.31
CA PRO A 468 -45.53 -7.63 24.62
C PRO A 468 -46.69 -7.15 25.50
N THR A 469 -46.39 -6.59 26.67
CA THR A 469 -47.37 -5.86 27.49
C THR A 469 -47.15 -4.34 27.38
N PRO A 470 -48.20 -3.54 27.15
CA PRO A 470 -48.10 -2.08 27.06
C PRO A 470 -48.33 -1.42 28.42
N SER A 471 -47.55 -0.40 28.77
CA SER A 471 -47.89 0.52 29.87
C SER A 471 -47.17 1.86 29.68
N GLN A 472 -47.89 2.88 29.21
CA GLN A 472 -48.48 3.96 30.02
C GLN A 472 -47.44 4.96 30.55
N SER A 473 -47.56 6.18 30.03
CA SER A 473 -46.98 7.43 30.51
C SER A 473 -47.23 7.66 32.01
N PRO A 474 -46.47 8.59 32.60
CA PRO A 474 -47.19 9.74 33.16
C PRO A 474 -46.54 11.09 32.86
N ALA A 475 -47.40 12.08 33.00
CA ALA A 475 -47.20 13.48 32.73
C ALA A 475 -46.24 14.18 33.69
N GLY A 476 -45.60 15.23 33.15
CA GLY A 476 -45.63 16.55 33.75
C GLY A 476 -44.45 16.91 34.66
N PHE A 477 -43.61 17.84 34.20
CA PHE A 477 -43.20 19.00 34.99
C PHE A 477 -42.83 20.16 34.05
N ALA A 478 -43.40 21.31 34.35
CA ALA A 478 -43.09 22.61 33.76
C ALA A 478 -41.81 23.18 34.41
N ASP A 479 -40.95 23.85 33.64
CA ASP A 479 -40.84 25.32 33.64
C ASP A 479 -39.54 25.82 32.97
N ASN A 480 -39.72 26.86 32.15
CA ASN A 480 -38.81 27.98 31.87
C ASN A 480 -37.37 27.71 31.41
N SER A 481 -37.13 27.88 30.10
CA SER A 481 -35.93 28.56 29.62
C SER A 481 -36.21 29.32 28.32
N SER A 482 -36.05 30.63 28.38
CA SER A 482 -36.24 31.57 27.29
C SER A 482 -35.16 31.41 26.21
N GLN A 483 -35.52 30.91 25.03
CA GLN A 483 -34.70 31.02 23.83
C GLN A 483 -35.34 31.96 22.80
N PRO A 484 -34.55 32.76 22.06
CA PRO A 484 -35.06 33.68 21.06
C PRO A 484 -35.58 32.94 19.81
N ALA A 485 -36.66 33.46 19.26
CA ALA A 485 -37.45 32.90 18.18
C ALA A 485 -36.61 32.57 16.92
N TYR A 486 -36.59 31.29 16.57
CA TYR A 486 -36.18 30.81 15.24
C TYR A 486 -37.44 30.73 14.35
N THR A 487 -37.57 31.64 13.39
CA THR A 487 -38.59 31.55 12.34
C THR A 487 -38.18 30.48 11.31
N PRO A 488 -38.97 29.41 11.10
CA PRO A 488 -38.68 28.44 10.06
C PRO A 488 -38.91 29.05 8.66
N PRO A 489 -38.11 28.67 7.63
CA PRO A 489 -38.33 29.10 6.26
C PRO A 489 -39.62 28.49 5.68
N ALA A 490 -40.28 29.27 4.82
CA ALA A 490 -41.55 28.94 4.20
C ALA A 490 -41.49 27.62 3.39
N PRO A 491 -42.57 26.81 3.39
CA PRO A 491 -42.66 25.63 2.54
C PRO A 491 -42.69 26.01 1.06
N PRO A 492 -42.06 25.23 0.16
CA PRO A 492 -42.13 25.48 -1.28
C PRO A 492 -43.56 25.33 -1.80
N PRO A 493 -43.93 26.06 -2.88
CA PRO A 493 -45.30 26.11 -3.37
C PRO A 493 -45.77 24.75 -3.89
N SER A 494 -46.97 24.37 -3.44
CA SER A 494 -47.73 23.23 -3.95
C SER A 494 -48.15 23.50 -5.39
N PHE A 495 -47.64 22.70 -6.33
CA PHE A 495 -48.16 22.67 -7.70
C PHE A 495 -49.49 21.91 -7.70
N ALA A 496 -50.57 22.68 -7.53
CA ALA A 496 -51.92 22.21 -7.77
C ALA A 496 -52.17 22.09 -9.29
N ASN A 497 -52.57 20.88 -9.68
CA ASN A 497 -53.66 20.58 -10.62
C ASN A 497 -53.70 21.34 -11.95
N LEU A 498 -53.18 20.70 -13.00
CA LEU A 498 -53.77 20.81 -14.33
C LEU A 498 -54.67 19.60 -14.58
N ALA A 499 -55.89 19.92 -14.99
CA ALA A 499 -57.04 19.05 -15.12
C ALA A 499 -56.83 17.93 -16.15
N SER A 500 -57.09 16.68 -15.75
CA SER A 500 -57.38 15.59 -16.66
C SER A 500 -58.82 15.68 -17.12
N ALA A 501 -59.00 15.81 -18.44
CA ALA A 501 -60.27 15.57 -19.10
C ALA A 501 -60.59 14.07 -19.05
N SER A 502 -61.68 13.75 -18.35
CA SER A 502 -62.69 12.73 -18.64
C SER A 502 -62.33 11.60 -19.63
N SER A 503 -62.18 10.38 -19.11
CA SER A 503 -62.46 9.13 -19.82
C SER A 503 -63.14 8.14 -18.86
N PRO A 504 -64.27 7.51 -19.22
CA PRO A 504 -65.02 6.64 -18.30
C PRO A 504 -64.58 5.18 -18.42
N HIS A 505 -64.66 4.46 -17.28
CA HIS A 505 -64.54 3.01 -17.13
C HIS A 505 -63.18 2.36 -17.39
N ALA A 506 -62.39 2.24 -16.31
CA ALA A 506 -61.51 1.09 -16.11
C ALA A 506 -61.61 0.65 -14.64
N GLN A 507 -61.91 -0.63 -14.44
CA GLN A 507 -61.99 -1.26 -13.12
C GLN A 507 -60.63 -1.24 -12.40
N PRO A 508 -60.60 -1.29 -11.05
CA PRO A 508 -59.35 -1.40 -10.31
C PRO A 508 -58.66 -2.72 -10.66
N ALA A 509 -57.45 -2.62 -11.20
CA ALA A 509 -56.59 -3.77 -11.42
C ALA A 509 -56.30 -4.45 -10.06
N PRO A 510 -56.37 -5.79 -9.98
CA PRO A 510 -56.03 -6.50 -8.77
C PRO A 510 -54.54 -6.29 -8.47
N ILE A 511 -54.24 -5.95 -7.22
CA ILE A 511 -52.88 -5.99 -6.67
C ILE A 511 -52.45 -7.46 -6.74
N VAL A 512 -51.64 -7.78 -7.75
CA VAL A 512 -50.95 -9.06 -7.84
C VAL A 512 -49.83 -9.00 -6.81
N ASN A 513 -50.02 -9.67 -5.68
CA ASN A 513 -48.92 -10.07 -4.82
C ASN A 513 -47.90 -10.79 -5.71
N ALA A 514 -46.75 -10.16 -5.95
CA ALA A 514 -45.63 -10.79 -6.60
C ALA A 514 -45.14 -11.92 -5.68
N VAL A 515 -45.67 -13.12 -5.92
CA VAL A 515 -45.07 -14.35 -5.42
C VAL A 515 -43.64 -14.36 -5.97
N PRO A 516 -42.60 -14.58 -5.15
CA PRO A 516 -41.24 -14.71 -5.65
C PRO A 516 -41.19 -15.91 -6.61
N ILE A 517 -41.11 -15.64 -7.91
CA ILE A 517 -41.04 -16.66 -8.99
C ILE A 517 -39.64 -17.32 -9.04
N ALA A 518 -38.70 -16.92 -8.18
CA ALA A 518 -37.30 -17.37 -8.24
C ALA A 518 -37.03 -18.84 -7.89
N ASN A 519 -38.00 -19.60 -7.37
CA ASN A 519 -37.79 -20.99 -6.90
C ASN A 519 -38.57 -22.06 -7.70
N ILE A 520 -38.81 -21.87 -9.00
CA ILE A 520 -39.57 -22.87 -9.79
C ILE A 520 -38.67 -23.98 -10.35
N LEU A 521 -37.37 -23.73 -10.55
CA LEU A 521 -36.44 -24.74 -11.07
C LEU A 521 -35.74 -25.48 -9.93
N PRO A 522 -35.66 -26.82 -9.98
CA PRO A 522 -34.75 -27.57 -9.13
C PRO A 522 -33.33 -26.99 -9.21
N PRO A 523 -32.57 -26.91 -8.09
CA PRO A 523 -31.21 -26.34 -8.09
C PRO A 523 -30.28 -26.91 -9.16
N ILE A 524 -30.43 -28.21 -9.44
CA ILE A 524 -29.65 -28.90 -10.47
C ILE A 524 -30.00 -28.40 -11.87
N ASP A 525 -31.29 -28.17 -12.17
CA ASP A 525 -31.72 -27.66 -13.48
C ASP A 525 -31.32 -26.19 -13.66
N LEU A 526 -31.32 -25.41 -12.58
CA LEU A 526 -30.83 -24.05 -12.56
C LEU A 526 -29.32 -24.00 -12.86
N ALA A 527 -28.51 -24.78 -12.13
CA ALA A 527 -27.07 -24.88 -12.36
C ALA A 527 -26.74 -25.44 -13.75
N ALA A 528 -27.51 -26.42 -14.24
CA ALA A 528 -27.36 -26.98 -15.58
C ALA A 528 -27.68 -25.94 -16.67
N SER A 529 -28.71 -25.12 -16.47
CA SER A 529 -29.07 -24.04 -17.41
C SER A 529 -28.00 -22.94 -17.43
N PHE A 530 -27.47 -22.57 -16.26
CA PHE A 530 -26.34 -21.66 -16.16
C PHE A 530 -25.11 -22.21 -16.92
N LEU A 531 -24.69 -23.45 -16.63
CA LEU A 531 -23.56 -24.08 -17.30
C LEU A 531 -23.80 -24.25 -18.80
N ALA A 532 -25.03 -24.52 -19.25
CA ALA A 532 -25.37 -24.59 -20.67
C ALA A 532 -25.16 -23.23 -21.38
N SER A 533 -25.34 -22.12 -20.68
CA SER A 533 -25.14 -20.77 -21.24
C SER A 533 -23.66 -20.35 -21.30
N VAL A 534 -22.86 -20.69 -20.29
CA VAL A 534 -21.46 -20.24 -20.18
C VAL A 534 -20.48 -21.28 -20.74
N HIS A 535 -20.68 -22.57 -20.44
CA HIS A 535 -19.79 -23.67 -20.81
C HIS A 535 -20.58 -24.94 -21.19
N PRO A 536 -21.16 -25.03 -22.41
CA PRO A 536 -22.05 -26.13 -22.80
C PRO A 536 -21.47 -27.54 -22.62
N LYS A 537 -20.15 -27.71 -22.71
CA LYS A 537 -19.46 -28.99 -22.51
C LYS A 537 -19.42 -29.44 -21.04
N ARG A 538 -19.72 -28.56 -20.10
CA ARG A 538 -19.61 -28.74 -18.64
C ARG A 538 -20.94 -28.89 -17.91
N VAL A 539 -22.05 -29.00 -18.64
CA VAL A 539 -23.39 -29.18 -18.04
C VAL A 539 -23.45 -30.38 -17.08
N HIS A 540 -22.64 -31.41 -17.32
CA HIS A 540 -22.53 -32.57 -16.45
C HIS A 540 -21.99 -32.27 -15.03
N LEU A 541 -21.37 -31.11 -14.81
CA LEU A 541 -20.90 -30.66 -13.49
C LEU A 541 -22.02 -30.05 -12.62
N ALA A 542 -23.23 -29.89 -13.15
CA ALA A 542 -24.33 -29.24 -12.42
C ALA A 542 -24.61 -29.86 -11.02
N PRO A 543 -24.63 -31.20 -10.83
CA PRO A 543 -24.82 -31.77 -9.50
C PRO A 543 -23.71 -31.39 -8.51
N SER A 544 -22.45 -31.43 -8.95
CA SER A 544 -21.29 -31.05 -8.13
C SER A 544 -21.28 -29.55 -7.82
N LEU A 545 -21.74 -28.72 -8.75
CA LEU A 545 -21.86 -27.27 -8.54
C LEU A 545 -22.90 -26.96 -7.44
N VAL A 546 -24.04 -27.67 -7.45
CA VAL A 546 -25.07 -27.58 -6.40
C VAL A 546 -24.55 -28.10 -5.06
N GLU A 547 -23.81 -29.20 -5.06
CA GLU A 547 -23.16 -29.76 -3.85
C GLU A 547 -22.16 -28.76 -3.25
N ALA A 548 -21.44 -28.02 -4.09
CA ALA A 548 -20.54 -26.94 -3.70
C ALA A 548 -21.25 -25.62 -3.28
N GLY A 549 -22.58 -25.62 -3.14
CA GLY A 549 -23.36 -24.47 -2.67
C GLY A 549 -23.86 -23.52 -3.76
N PHE A 550 -23.58 -23.77 -5.05
CA PHE A 550 -24.04 -22.94 -6.17
C PHE A 550 -25.43 -23.37 -6.69
N GLY A 551 -26.36 -23.61 -5.77
CA GLY A 551 -27.72 -24.09 -6.08
C GLY A 551 -28.78 -23.01 -6.25
N ASN A 552 -28.45 -21.74 -6.03
CA ASN A 552 -29.36 -20.60 -6.13
C ASN A 552 -28.87 -19.57 -7.15
N VAL A 553 -29.76 -18.63 -7.52
CA VAL A 553 -29.49 -17.63 -8.57
C VAL A 553 -28.37 -16.69 -8.16
N GLU A 554 -28.30 -16.29 -6.88
CA GLU A 554 -27.30 -15.38 -6.35
C GLU A 554 -25.89 -15.95 -6.42
N ALA A 555 -25.71 -17.21 -6.01
CA ALA A 555 -24.42 -17.90 -6.07
C ALA A 555 -23.97 -18.11 -7.53
N LEU A 556 -24.89 -18.48 -8.42
CA LEU A 556 -24.60 -18.61 -9.85
C LEU A 556 -24.28 -17.26 -10.50
N ALA A 557 -24.94 -16.18 -10.08
CA ALA A 557 -24.63 -14.83 -10.53
C ALA A 557 -23.24 -14.39 -10.04
N PHE A 558 -22.87 -14.72 -8.80
CA PHE A 558 -21.50 -14.48 -8.31
C PHE A 558 -20.47 -15.21 -9.16
N LEU A 559 -20.69 -16.52 -9.41
CA LEU A 559 -19.83 -17.32 -10.27
C LEU A 559 -19.72 -16.73 -11.69
N GLY A 560 -20.83 -16.31 -12.30
CA GLY A 560 -20.86 -15.85 -13.69
C GLY A 560 -20.43 -14.39 -13.92
N TYR A 561 -20.70 -13.50 -12.96
CA TYR A 561 -20.49 -12.05 -13.12
C TYR A 561 -19.42 -11.47 -12.22
N SER A 562 -19.17 -12.04 -11.04
CA SER A 562 -18.21 -11.48 -10.09
C SER A 562 -16.80 -12.07 -10.27
N LEU A 563 -16.70 -13.29 -10.80
CA LEU A 563 -15.41 -13.92 -11.08
C LEU A 563 -14.95 -13.64 -12.51
N SER A 564 -13.64 -13.39 -12.69
CA SER A 564 -13.01 -13.32 -14.01
C SER A 564 -13.15 -14.64 -14.76
N GLU A 565 -13.13 -14.64 -16.09
CA GLU A 565 -13.20 -15.87 -16.91
C GLU A 565 -12.10 -16.89 -16.53
N LYS A 566 -10.91 -16.40 -16.16
CA LYS A 566 -9.81 -17.25 -15.68
C LYS A 566 -10.14 -17.89 -14.33
N SER A 567 -10.71 -17.14 -13.39
CA SER A 567 -11.13 -17.66 -12.08
C SER A 567 -12.28 -18.65 -12.20
N GLN A 568 -13.28 -18.36 -13.05
CA GLN A 568 -14.37 -19.28 -13.37
C GLN A 568 -13.84 -20.61 -13.90
N LYS A 569 -12.88 -20.55 -14.84
CA LYS A 569 -12.24 -21.73 -15.39
C LYS A 569 -11.54 -22.56 -14.32
N VAL A 570 -10.79 -21.93 -13.41
CA VAL A 570 -10.09 -22.64 -12.31
C VAL A 570 -11.07 -23.37 -11.41
N VAL A 571 -12.16 -22.70 -10.99
CA VAL A 571 -13.20 -23.32 -10.14
C VAL A 571 -13.83 -24.53 -10.84
N LEU A 572 -14.17 -24.39 -12.13
CA LEU A 572 -14.78 -25.48 -12.89
C LEU A 572 -13.81 -26.62 -13.22
N ASP A 573 -12.53 -26.31 -13.46
CA ASP A 573 -11.46 -27.31 -13.68
C ASP A 573 -11.24 -28.14 -12.40
N GLU A 574 -11.22 -27.49 -11.23
CA GLU A 574 -11.10 -28.15 -9.92
C GLU A 574 -12.32 -29.03 -9.61
N LEU A 575 -13.54 -28.54 -9.87
CA LEU A 575 -14.77 -29.32 -9.74
C LEU A 575 -14.73 -30.58 -10.63
N GLU A 576 -14.30 -30.43 -11.89
CA GLU A 576 -14.15 -31.53 -12.84
C GLU A 576 -13.08 -32.53 -12.36
N GLN A 577 -11.97 -32.04 -11.81
CA GLN A 577 -10.91 -32.86 -11.25
C GLN A 577 -11.38 -33.66 -10.03
N ARG A 578 -12.06 -33.03 -9.07
CA ARG A 578 -12.61 -33.72 -7.89
C ARG A 578 -13.63 -34.80 -8.27
N MET A 579 -14.51 -34.49 -9.23
CA MET A 579 -15.47 -35.45 -9.77
C MET A 579 -14.76 -36.66 -10.41
N ARG A 580 -13.68 -36.45 -11.18
CA ARG A 580 -12.87 -37.55 -11.75
C ARG A 580 -12.19 -38.40 -10.69
N LEU A 581 -11.81 -37.80 -9.57
CA LEU A 581 -11.18 -38.49 -8.45
C LEU A 581 -12.20 -39.17 -7.50
N GLY A 582 -13.50 -38.97 -7.72
CA GLY A 582 -14.55 -39.49 -6.84
C GLY A 582 -14.55 -38.84 -5.45
N LEU A 583 -13.97 -37.64 -5.32
CA LEU A 583 -13.98 -36.87 -4.09
C LEU A 583 -15.34 -36.20 -3.93
N ARG A 584 -15.96 -36.37 -2.74
CA ARG A 584 -17.14 -35.58 -2.36
C ARG A 584 -16.70 -34.14 -2.07
N LEU A 585 -17.56 -33.19 -2.41
CA LEU A 585 -17.33 -31.76 -2.20
C LEU A 585 -17.67 -31.34 -0.77
#